data_AF-A0A925R4B4-F1
#
_entry.id   AF-A0A925R4B4-F1
#
_cell.length_a   1.000
_cell.length_b   1.000
_cell.length_c   1.000
_cell.angle_alpha   90.00
_cell.angle_beta   90.00
_cell.angle_gamma   90.00
#
_symmetry.space_group_name_H-M   'P 1'
#
loop_
_entity.id
_entity.type
_entity.pdbx_description
1 polymer ?
#
loop_
_entity_poly.entity_id
_entity_poly.type
_entity_poly.pdbx_seq_one_letter_code
_entity_poly.pdbx_strand_id
1 'polypeptide(L)'
;MGAQWKAKHKDLAASARGRLFGKLAKDIMVAARHGADPAANSRLRLVVEQARKVSMPKETLERAIKKGAGLTGEAVHFENPMYEGFAPHHVPVMVECLTDNVNRAASDMRVLFRKGQLGSSGAVAWDFAH
;
A
#
# COMPACT_ATOMS: atom_id res chain seq x y z
N MET A 1 -35.40 -13.36 15.36
CA MET A 1 -33.92 -13.25 15.32
C MET A 1 -33.48 -13.17 13.86
N GLY A 2 -33.08 -11.98 13.40
CA GLY A 2 -32.70 -11.74 12.00
C GLY A 2 -31.37 -12.42 11.63
N ALA A 3 -31.11 -12.53 10.32
CA ALA A 3 -29.99 -13.26 9.73
C ALA A 3 -28.59 -12.72 10.10
N GLN A 4 -28.18 -12.88 11.36
CA GLN A 4 -26.87 -12.47 11.90
C GLN A 4 -25.68 -13.10 11.15
N TRP A 5 -25.85 -14.26 10.54
CA TRP A 5 -24.81 -14.90 9.72
C TRP A 5 -24.40 -14.06 8.50
N LYS A 6 -25.33 -13.27 7.92
CA LYS A 6 -25.03 -12.36 6.79
C LYS A 6 -24.15 -11.18 7.20
N ALA A 7 -24.21 -10.75 8.47
CA ALA A 7 -23.40 -9.65 8.98
C ALA A 7 -21.90 -10.00 8.89
N LYS A 8 -21.52 -11.20 9.32
CA LYS A 8 -20.12 -11.69 9.26
C LYS A 8 -19.52 -11.61 7.85
N HIS A 9 -20.26 -12.04 6.83
CA HIS A 9 -19.77 -11.96 5.44
C HIS A 9 -19.67 -10.53 4.93
N LYS A 10 -20.65 -9.68 5.28
CA LYS A 10 -20.64 -8.26 4.94
C LYS A 10 -19.45 -7.53 5.56
N ASP A 11 -19.12 -7.84 6.81
CA ASP A 11 -18.00 -7.24 7.54
C ASP A 11 -16.65 -7.66 6.95
N LEU A 12 -16.48 -8.94 6.60
CA LEU A 12 -15.28 -9.43 5.92
C LEU A 12 -15.05 -8.72 4.57
N ALA A 13 -16.11 -8.57 3.78
CA ALA A 13 -16.04 -7.86 2.50
C ALA A 13 -15.77 -6.35 2.68
N ALA A 14 -16.35 -5.71 3.70
CA ALA A 14 -16.06 -4.33 4.04
C ALA A 14 -14.60 -4.14 4.49
N SER A 15 -14.08 -5.04 5.32
CA SER A 15 -12.69 -5.03 5.78
C SER A 15 -11.69 -5.23 4.63
N ALA A 16 -11.98 -6.15 3.69
CA ALA A 16 -11.17 -6.33 2.49
C ALA A 16 -11.12 -5.06 1.63
N ARG A 17 -12.28 -4.40 1.42
CA ARG A 17 -12.35 -3.13 0.69
C ARG A 17 -11.62 -2.00 1.42
N GLY A 18 -11.75 -1.90 2.74
CA GLY A 18 -11.04 -0.91 3.55
C GLY A 18 -9.52 -1.03 3.41
N ARG A 19 -8.99 -2.26 3.40
CA ARG A 19 -7.55 -2.52 3.17
C ARG A 19 -7.10 -2.06 1.78
N LEU A 20 -7.91 -2.33 0.75
CA LEU A 20 -7.64 -1.89 -0.62
C LEU A 20 -7.64 -0.37 -0.75
N PHE A 21 -8.63 0.30 -0.16
CA PHE A 21 -8.68 1.77 -0.12
C PHE A 21 -7.49 2.37 0.60
N GLY A 22 -7.05 1.76 1.69
CA GLY A 22 -5.85 2.19 2.42
C GLY A 22 -4.58 2.13 1.56
N LYS A 23 -4.40 1.07 0.76
CA LYS A 23 -3.27 0.96 -0.18
C LYS A 23 -3.32 2.02 -1.27
N LEU A 24 -4.44 2.10 -1.98
CA LEU A 24 -4.63 3.06 -3.07
C LEU A 24 -4.54 4.53 -2.60
N ALA A 25 -5.01 4.84 -1.39
CA ALA A 25 -4.86 6.19 -0.84
C ALA A 25 -3.39 6.59 -0.66
N LYS A 26 -2.53 5.66 -0.22
CA LYS A 26 -1.09 5.92 -0.11
C LYS A 26 -0.44 6.04 -1.49
N ASP A 27 -0.82 5.21 -2.44
CA ASP A 27 -0.31 5.28 -3.82
C ASP A 27 -0.68 6.62 -4.49
N ILE A 28 -1.92 7.10 -4.26
CA ILE A 28 -2.37 8.43 -4.69
C ILE A 28 -1.51 9.51 -4.05
N MET A 29 -1.26 9.43 -2.73
CA MET A 29 -0.44 10.41 -2.03
C MET A 29 0.98 10.47 -2.58
N VAL A 30 1.60 9.32 -2.88
CA VAL A 30 2.94 9.25 -3.49
C VAL A 30 2.93 9.85 -4.89
N ALA A 31 1.94 9.47 -5.72
CA ALA A 31 1.84 9.98 -7.08
C ALA A 31 1.60 11.50 -7.12
N ALA A 32 0.81 12.04 -6.19
CA ALA A 32 0.46 13.45 -6.12
C ALA A 32 1.61 14.36 -5.63
N ARG A 33 2.73 13.81 -5.12
CA ARG A 33 3.92 14.58 -4.72
C ARG A 33 4.47 15.46 -5.85
N HIS A 34 4.36 14.99 -7.09
CA HIS A 34 4.86 15.70 -8.28
C HIS A 34 3.81 16.58 -8.96
N GLY A 35 2.64 16.77 -8.33
CA GLY A 35 1.55 17.59 -8.86
C GLY A 35 0.19 16.95 -8.62
N ALA A 36 -0.78 17.79 -8.21
CA ALA A 36 -2.12 17.36 -7.82
C ALA A 36 -3.08 17.10 -9.00
N ASP A 37 -2.71 17.49 -10.22
CA ASP A 37 -3.56 17.37 -11.41
C ASP A 37 -3.32 16.04 -12.17
N PRO A 38 -4.29 15.12 -12.23
CA PRO A 38 -4.17 13.88 -13.00
C PRO A 38 -4.03 14.08 -14.52
N ALA A 39 -4.41 15.23 -15.07
CA ALA A 39 -4.19 15.51 -16.49
C ALA A 39 -2.69 15.72 -16.77
N ALA A 40 -2.03 16.52 -15.95
CA ALA A 40 -0.60 16.82 -16.03
C ALA A 40 0.31 15.71 -15.45
N ASN A 41 -0.22 14.80 -14.63
CA ASN A 41 0.55 13.74 -13.97
C ASN A 41 0.03 12.33 -14.37
N SER A 42 0.75 11.66 -15.26
CA SER A 42 0.38 10.34 -15.78
C SER A 42 0.32 9.26 -14.70
N ARG A 43 1.25 9.28 -13.73
CA ARG A 43 1.24 8.33 -12.60
C ARG A 43 0.02 8.51 -11.74
N LEU A 44 -0.33 9.76 -11.41
CA LEU A 44 -1.53 10.06 -10.64
C LEU A 44 -2.80 9.64 -11.39
N ARG A 45 -2.86 9.85 -12.70
CA ARG A 45 -3.97 9.42 -13.55
C ARG A 45 -4.25 7.92 -13.46
N LEU A 46 -3.20 7.11 -13.58
CA LEU A 46 -3.31 5.65 -13.51
C LEU A 46 -3.84 5.18 -12.16
N VAL A 47 -3.30 5.71 -11.06
CA VAL A 47 -3.75 5.32 -9.71
C VAL A 47 -5.18 5.82 -9.44
N VAL A 48 -5.54 7.02 -9.91
CA VAL A 48 -6.92 7.55 -9.82
C VAL A 48 -7.91 6.65 -10.58
N GLU A 49 -7.53 6.15 -11.75
CA GLU A 49 -8.36 5.22 -12.52
C GLU A 49 -8.56 3.89 -11.76
N GLN A 50 -7.48 3.33 -11.19
CA GLN A 50 -7.55 2.14 -10.35
C GLN A 50 -8.45 2.34 -9.12
N ALA A 51 -8.34 3.50 -8.47
CA ALA A 51 -9.20 3.85 -7.34
C ALA A 51 -10.68 3.98 -7.72
N ARG A 52 -10.98 4.51 -8.91
CA ARG A 52 -12.34 4.56 -9.44
C ARG A 52 -12.90 3.18 -9.78
N LYS A 53 -12.07 2.27 -10.32
CA LYS A 53 -12.48 0.87 -10.62
C LYS A 53 -12.95 0.11 -9.39
N VAL A 54 -12.45 0.46 -8.21
CA VAL A 54 -12.84 -0.17 -6.93
C VAL A 54 -13.91 0.63 -6.18
N SER A 55 -14.52 1.61 -6.85
CA SER A 55 -15.55 2.49 -6.28
C SER A 55 -15.10 3.25 -5.03
N MET A 56 -13.83 3.71 -5.01
CA MET A 56 -13.36 4.61 -3.96
C MET A 56 -14.19 5.91 -3.99
N PRO A 57 -14.71 6.39 -2.84
CA PRO A 57 -15.45 7.65 -2.78
C PRO A 57 -14.61 8.84 -3.26
N LYS A 58 -15.21 9.72 -4.05
CA LYS A 58 -14.55 10.91 -4.64
C LYS A 58 -13.86 11.79 -3.57
N GLU A 59 -14.52 12.04 -2.45
CA GLU A 59 -13.96 12.81 -1.33
C GLU A 59 -12.69 12.17 -0.74
N THR A 60 -12.66 10.84 -0.65
CA THR A 60 -11.48 10.11 -0.14
C THR A 60 -10.31 10.25 -1.10
N LEU A 61 -10.57 10.17 -2.41
CA LEU A 61 -9.60 10.34 -3.48
C LEU A 61 -9.03 11.77 -3.48
N GLU A 62 -9.90 12.78 -3.46
CA GLU A 62 -9.47 14.20 -3.44
C GLU A 62 -8.67 14.54 -2.18
N ARG A 63 -9.07 14.02 -1.02
CA ARG A 63 -8.31 14.18 0.22
C ARG A 63 -6.91 13.55 0.12
N ALA A 64 -6.79 12.37 -0.47
CA ALA A 64 -5.50 11.72 -0.68
C ALA A 64 -4.60 12.52 -1.64
N ILE A 65 -5.16 13.06 -2.72
CA ILE A 65 -4.44 13.94 -3.67
C ILE A 65 -3.92 15.18 -2.96
N LYS A 66 -4.80 15.92 -2.27
CA LYS A 66 -4.44 17.15 -1.55
C LYS A 66 -3.35 16.90 -0.51
N LYS A 67 -3.45 15.79 0.24
CA LYS A 67 -2.45 15.39 1.23
C LYS A 67 -1.11 15.05 0.60
N GLY A 68 -1.11 14.29 -0.50
CA GLY A 68 0.11 13.95 -1.23
C GLY A 68 0.82 15.14 -1.87
N ALA A 69 0.04 16.11 -2.36
CA ALA A 69 0.54 17.35 -2.95
C ALA A 69 0.96 18.42 -1.92
N GLY A 70 0.87 18.13 -0.62
CA GLY A 70 1.26 19.07 0.45
C GLY A 70 0.27 20.23 0.65
N LEU A 71 -0.92 20.17 0.05
CA LEU A 71 -1.93 21.24 0.13
C LEU A 71 -2.69 21.27 1.47
N THR A 72 -2.44 20.30 2.36
CA THR A 72 -3.11 20.18 3.67
C THR A 72 -2.22 20.57 4.85
N GLY A 73 -1.00 21.08 4.63
CA GLY A 73 -0.05 21.46 5.69
C GLY A 73 0.62 20.27 6.42
N GLU A 74 0.02 19.09 6.39
CA GLU A 74 0.59 17.83 6.89
C GLU A 74 1.41 17.11 5.80
N ALA A 75 2.70 17.40 5.70
CA ALA A 75 3.60 16.63 4.84
C ALA A 75 3.85 15.24 5.44
N VAL A 76 3.34 14.18 4.80
CA VAL A 76 3.66 12.79 5.18
C VAL A 76 4.74 12.24 4.28
N HIS A 77 5.90 11.98 4.88
CA HIS A 77 7.05 11.39 4.23
C HIS A 77 6.94 9.86 4.25
N PHE A 78 6.30 9.31 3.23
CA PHE A 78 6.44 7.91 2.86
C PHE A 78 7.79 7.60 2.20
N GLU A 79 8.34 6.46 2.59
CA GLU A 79 9.50 5.78 2.05
C GLU A 79 9.10 4.42 1.45
N ASN A 80 9.90 3.94 0.50
CA ASN A 80 9.70 2.66 -0.20
C ASN A 80 10.79 1.62 0.12
N PRO A 81 10.90 1.13 1.37
CA PRO A 81 11.88 0.09 1.68
C PRO A 81 11.49 -1.22 0.98
N MET A 82 12.50 -1.85 0.37
CA MET A 82 12.41 -3.23 -0.14
C MET A 82 12.95 -4.18 0.91
N TYR A 83 12.15 -5.17 1.30
CA TYR A 83 12.59 -6.25 2.16
C TYR A 83 12.74 -7.53 1.36
N GLU A 84 13.83 -8.23 1.60
CA GLU A 84 14.22 -9.44 0.87
C GLU A 84 14.37 -10.59 1.84
N GLY A 85 14.13 -11.81 1.40
CA GLY A 85 14.34 -12.99 2.23
C GLY A 85 13.76 -14.25 1.62
N PHE A 86 13.67 -15.28 2.45
CA PHE A 86 13.13 -16.57 2.09
C PHE A 86 11.92 -16.92 2.97
N ALA A 87 10.86 -17.40 2.34
CA ALA A 87 9.75 -18.07 3.01
C ALA A 87 10.17 -19.52 3.40
N PRO A 88 9.34 -20.27 4.16
CA PRO A 88 9.59 -21.67 4.45
C PRO A 88 9.93 -22.46 3.18
N HIS A 89 10.86 -23.41 3.28
CA HIS A 89 11.36 -24.22 2.15
C HIS A 89 12.16 -23.42 1.09
N HIS A 90 12.84 -22.35 1.49
CA HIS A 90 13.76 -21.58 0.63
C HIS A 90 13.10 -20.92 -0.60
N VAL A 91 11.82 -20.55 -0.50
CA VAL A 91 11.17 -19.78 -1.57
C VAL A 91 11.59 -18.31 -1.47
N PRO A 92 12.24 -17.72 -2.49
CA PRO A 92 12.66 -16.32 -2.45
C PRO A 92 11.45 -15.38 -2.48
N VAL A 93 11.50 -14.31 -1.68
CA VAL A 93 10.41 -13.33 -1.53
C VAL A 93 10.98 -11.92 -1.47
N MET A 94 10.47 -11.04 -2.32
CA MET A 94 10.66 -9.60 -2.24
C MET A 94 9.37 -8.93 -1.78
N VAL A 95 9.47 -8.01 -0.82
CA VAL A 95 8.32 -7.27 -0.27
C VAL A 95 8.57 -5.77 -0.42
N GLU A 96 7.96 -5.18 -1.44
CA GLU A 96 7.91 -3.73 -1.61
C GLU A 96 6.90 -3.15 -0.61
N CYS A 97 7.37 -2.22 0.22
CA CYS A 97 6.55 -1.58 1.23
C CYS A 97 6.47 -0.08 0.99
N LEU A 98 5.30 0.51 1.29
CA LEU A 98 5.11 1.96 1.34
C LEU A 98 4.76 2.34 2.78
N THR A 99 5.69 3.01 3.48
CA THR A 99 5.59 3.29 4.91
C THR A 99 6.05 4.69 5.27
N ASP A 100 5.39 5.31 6.25
CA ASP A 100 5.79 6.56 6.90
C ASP A 100 6.71 6.33 8.11
N ASN A 101 7.01 5.07 8.42
CA ASN A 101 7.87 4.67 9.52
C ASN A 101 8.58 3.36 9.15
N VAL A 102 9.85 3.45 8.77
CA VAL A 102 10.67 2.30 8.38
C VAL A 102 10.93 1.36 9.56
N ASN A 103 11.13 1.90 10.76
CA ASN A 103 11.40 1.09 11.95
C ASN A 103 10.22 0.18 12.30
N ARG A 104 8.99 0.70 12.22
CA ARG A 104 7.77 -0.09 12.40
C ARG A 104 7.66 -1.16 11.32
N ALA A 105 7.82 -0.79 10.05
CA ALA A 105 7.76 -1.75 8.94
C ALA A 105 8.81 -2.86 9.08
N ALA A 106 10.05 -2.53 9.43
CA ALA A 106 11.11 -3.50 9.64
C ALA A 106 10.80 -4.46 10.82
N SER A 107 10.20 -3.94 11.90
CA SER A 107 9.74 -4.78 13.01
C SER A 107 8.64 -5.75 12.55
N ASP A 108 7.63 -5.26 11.83
CA ASP A 108 6.55 -6.08 11.29
C ASP A 108 7.09 -7.16 10.33
N MET A 109 8.06 -6.81 9.48
CA MET A 109 8.70 -7.77 8.56
C MET A 109 9.44 -8.87 9.29
N ARG A 110 10.18 -8.56 10.36
CA ARG A 110 10.83 -9.60 11.18
C ARG A 110 9.81 -10.57 11.77
N VAL A 111 8.64 -10.08 12.17
CA VAL A 111 7.54 -10.94 12.67
C VAL A 111 6.95 -11.79 11.56
N LEU A 112 6.71 -11.22 10.37
CA LEU A 112 6.16 -11.94 9.21
C LEU A 112 7.11 -13.04 8.72
N PHE A 113 8.41 -12.78 8.70
CA PHE A 113 9.44 -13.74 8.31
C PHE A 113 9.81 -14.71 9.44
N ARG A 114 9.09 -14.76 10.58
CA ARG A 114 9.44 -15.64 11.72
C ARG A 114 9.48 -17.13 11.37
N LYS A 115 8.71 -17.57 10.37
CA LYS A 115 8.74 -18.96 9.86
C LYS A 115 9.69 -19.17 8.68
N GLY A 116 10.26 -18.09 8.16
CA GLY A 116 11.26 -18.10 7.10
C GLY A 116 12.53 -17.39 7.59
N GLN A 117 13.14 -16.59 6.74
CA GLN A 117 14.33 -15.81 7.04
C GLN A 117 14.29 -14.47 6.31
N LEU A 118 14.36 -13.37 7.07
CA LEU A 118 14.60 -12.04 6.49
C LEU A 118 16.08 -11.94 6.11
N GLY A 119 16.35 -11.61 4.85
CA GLY A 119 17.68 -11.42 4.29
C GLY A 119 18.16 -9.97 4.34
N SER A 120 19.42 -9.78 3.93
CA SER A 120 19.94 -8.45 3.60
C SER A 120 19.46 -8.00 2.21
N SER A 121 19.62 -6.72 1.91
CA SER A 121 19.40 -6.23 0.54
C SER A 121 20.31 -6.98 -0.45
N GLY A 122 19.75 -7.36 -1.60
CA GLY A 122 20.41 -8.16 -2.63
C GLY A 122 20.43 -9.67 -2.39
N ALA A 123 19.83 -10.18 -1.31
CA ALA A 123 19.84 -11.61 -1.00
C ALA A 123 19.10 -12.46 -2.05
N VAL A 124 17.99 -11.95 -2.59
CA VAL A 124 17.15 -12.66 -3.57
C VAL A 124 16.85 -11.84 -4.81
N ALA A 125 17.28 -10.58 -4.88
CA ALA A 125 17.01 -9.69 -6.02
C ALA A 125 17.42 -10.29 -7.38
N TRP A 126 18.43 -11.15 -7.42
CA TRP A 126 18.90 -11.82 -8.64
C TRP A 126 17.96 -12.92 -9.16
N ASP A 127 17.01 -13.38 -8.34
CA ASP A 127 15.97 -14.35 -8.73
C ASP A 127 14.81 -13.68 -9.51
N PHE A 128 14.74 -12.34 -9.54
CA PHE A 128 13.62 -11.58 -10.12
C PHE A 128 14.05 -10.67 -11.26
N ALA A 129 13.33 -10.73 -12.39
CA ALA A 129 13.43 -9.73 -13.46
C ALA A 129 12.57 -8.50 -13.12
N HIS A 130 13.13 -7.30 -13.31
CA HIS A 130 12.46 -6.02 -13.09
C HIS A 130 11.74 -5.52 -14.34
#